data_AF-E8U3J0-F1
#
_entry.id   AF-E8U3J0-F1
#
_cell.length_a   1.000
_cell.length_b   1.000
_cell.length_c   1.000
_cell.angle_alpha   90.00
_cell.angle_beta   90.00
_cell.angle_gamma   90.00
#
_symmetry.space_group_name_H-M   'P 1'
#
loop_
_entity.id
_entity.type
_entity.pdbx_description
1 polymer ?
#
loop_
_entity_poly.entity_id
_entity_poly.type
_entity_poly.pdbx_seq_one_letter_code
_entity_poly.pdbx_strand_id
1 'polypeptide(L)'
;MPDADGTRVQYQGDTWVAVGGWPRLIAESYRRLLGEHGVVSVIRTPFQWVTYTPVIEIETGGYMGDVTLYVPEVQHQRAAALLEGDDA
;
A
#
# COMPACT_ATOMS: atom_id res chain seq x y z
N MET A 1 -11.89 -5.76 1.21
CA MET A 1 -12.46 -5.04 2.38
C MET A 1 -12.29 -3.56 2.11
N PRO A 2 -13.35 -2.89 1.60
CA PRO A 2 -13.24 -1.53 1.05
C PRO A 2 -13.19 -0.39 2.10
N ASP A 3 -13.20 -0.69 3.40
CA ASP A 3 -13.18 0.31 4.48
C ASP A 3 -11.89 0.27 5.33
N ALA A 4 -10.75 -0.01 4.72
CA ALA A 4 -9.49 -0.06 5.48
C ALA A 4 -8.89 1.33 5.74
N ASP A 5 -9.35 2.38 5.05
CA ASP A 5 -8.78 3.72 5.16
C ASP A 5 -8.77 4.23 6.61
N GLY A 6 -7.63 4.76 7.05
CA GLY A 6 -7.41 5.20 8.43
C GLY A 6 -7.14 4.08 9.45
N THR A 7 -7.14 2.81 9.05
CA THR A 7 -6.77 1.70 9.96
C THR A 7 -5.30 1.78 10.33
N ARG A 8 -5.01 1.89 11.63
CA ARG A 8 -3.65 1.93 12.18
C ARG A 8 -3.16 0.54 12.59
N VAL A 9 -1.90 0.25 12.30
CA VAL A 9 -1.23 -1.01 12.67
C VAL A 9 0.22 -0.74 13.07
N GLN A 10 0.73 -1.51 14.04
CA GLN A 10 2.15 -1.51 14.35
C GLN A 10 2.87 -2.52 13.46
N TYR A 11 3.92 -2.06 12.79
CA TYR A 11 4.78 -2.90 11.96
C TYR A 11 6.23 -2.45 12.10
N GLN A 12 7.10 -3.39 12.50
CA GLN A 12 8.53 -3.17 12.77
C GLN A 12 8.84 -2.06 13.80
N GLY A 13 7.93 -1.80 14.74
CA GLY A 13 8.10 -0.77 15.77
C GLY A 13 7.57 0.61 15.38
N ASP A 14 7.13 0.79 14.13
CA ASP A 14 6.50 2.01 13.63
C ASP A 14 4.98 1.85 13.48
N THR A 15 4.28 2.98 13.52
CA THR A 15 2.83 3.03 13.23
C THR A 15 2.61 3.29 11.74
N TRP A 16 1.84 2.39 11.13
CA TRP A 16 1.44 2.44 9.73
C TRP A 16 -0.06 2.67 9.63
N VAL A 17 -0.48 3.45 8.64
CA VAL A 17 -1.87 3.80 8.40
C VAL A 17 -2.25 3.33 7.01
N ALA A 18 -3.38 2.64 6.92
CA ALA A 18 -3.96 2.24 5.66
C ALA A 18 -4.47 3.48 4.92
N VAL A 19 -4.12 3.59 3.63
CA VAL A 19 -4.56 4.67 2.74
C VAL A 19 -5.69 4.21 1.80
N GLY A 20 -5.97 2.91 1.76
CA GLY A 20 -7.07 2.34 0.98
C GLY A 20 -6.86 0.88 0.60
N GLY A 21 -7.91 0.29 0.03
CA GLY A 21 -7.93 -1.10 -0.42
C GLY A 21 -8.28 -1.20 -1.90
N TRP A 22 -7.44 -1.87 -2.68
CA TRP A 22 -7.59 -2.02 -4.13
C TRP A 22 -7.20 -3.43 -4.59
N PRO A 23 -7.63 -3.85 -5.79
CA PRO A 23 -7.01 -4.99 -6.48
C PRO A 23 -5.49 -4.82 -6.54
N ARG A 24 -4.75 -5.91 -6.35
CA ARG A 24 -3.29 -5.86 -6.23
C ARG A 24 -2.58 -5.05 -7.33
N LEU A 25 -3.00 -5.21 -8.58
CA LEU A 25 -2.39 -4.49 -9.70
C LEU A 25 -2.47 -2.97 -9.52
N ILE A 26 -3.64 -2.46 -9.09
CA ILE A 26 -3.86 -1.04 -8.83
C ILE A 26 -3.05 -0.61 -7.60
N ALA A 27 -3.05 -1.40 -6.53
CA ALA A 27 -2.28 -1.10 -5.32
C ALA A 27 -0.76 -1.03 -5.60
N GLU A 28 -0.23 -1.88 -6.49
CA GLU A 28 1.17 -1.83 -6.93
C GLU A 28 1.45 -0.58 -7.79
N SER A 29 0.52 -0.16 -8.65
CA SER A 29 0.61 1.12 -9.38
C SER A 29 0.68 2.32 -8.43
N TYR A 30 -0.20 2.39 -7.42
CA TYR A 30 -0.14 3.45 -6.41
C TYR A 30 1.11 3.38 -5.55
N ARG A 31 1.56 2.17 -5.17
CA ARG A 31 2.83 2.00 -4.46
C ARG A 31 4.00 2.58 -5.26
N ARG A 32 4.01 2.35 -6.57
CA ARG A 32 5.00 2.93 -7.49
C ARG A 32 4.92 4.46 -7.51
N LEU A 33 3.73 5.03 -7.70
CA LEU A 33 3.51 6.47 -7.67
C LEU A 33 4.04 7.09 -6.37
N LEU A 34 3.65 6.53 -5.22
CA LEU A 34 4.13 6.96 -3.91
C LEU A 34 5.66 6.89 -3.82
N GLY A 35 6.27 5.80 -4.29
CA GLY A 35 7.72 5.63 -4.33
C GLY A 35 8.44 6.69 -5.17
N GLU A 36 7.89 7.04 -6.34
CA GLU A 36 8.42 8.10 -7.22
C GLU A 36 8.40 9.47 -6.53
N HIS A 37 7.45 9.70 -5.62
CA HIS A 37 7.35 10.90 -4.79
C HIS A 37 8.03 10.81 -3.42
N GLY A 38 8.84 9.77 -3.18
CA GLY A 38 9.58 9.56 -1.94
C GLY A 38 8.72 9.15 -0.74
N VAL A 39 7.52 8.62 -0.99
CA VAL A 39 6.62 8.09 0.03
C VAL A 39 6.83 6.59 0.19
N VAL A 40 7.23 6.18 1.38
CA VAL A 40 7.41 4.76 1.72
C VAL A 40 6.03 4.12 1.87
N SER A 41 5.83 2.97 1.26
CA SER A 41 4.56 2.26 1.29
C SER A 41 4.73 0.74 1.25
N VAL A 42 3.80 0.02 1.88
CA VAL A 42 3.79 -1.45 1.97
C VAL A 42 2.40 -1.98 1.64
N ILE A 43 2.35 -3.12 0.98
CA ILE A 43 1.09 -3.78 0.63
C ILE A 43 0.83 -4.90 1.64
N ARG A 44 -0.38 -4.95 2.18
CA ARG A 44 -0.84 -6.03 3.05
C ARG A 44 -1.78 -6.95 2.28
N THR A 45 -1.33 -8.18 2.09
CA THR A 45 -2.19 -9.29 1.63
C THR A 45 -2.84 -9.98 2.83
N PRO A 46 -3.86 -10.84 2.65
CA PRO A 46 -4.39 -11.65 3.74
C PRO A 46 -3.35 -12.55 4.42
N PHE A 47 -2.26 -12.89 3.73
CA PHE A 47 -1.28 -13.87 4.19
C PHE A 47 0.00 -13.22 4.76
N GLN A 48 0.39 -12.06 4.26
CA GLN A 48 1.67 -11.43 4.60
C GLN A 48 1.75 -9.94 4.22
N TRP A 49 2.74 -9.26 4.82
CA TRP A 49 3.21 -7.94 4.43
C TRP A 49 4.18 -8.06 3.25
N VAL A 50 4.00 -7.20 2.26
CA VAL A 50 4.82 -7.13 1.06
C VAL A 50 5.52 -5.77 1.01
N THR A 51 6.82 -5.77 1.33
CA THR A 51 7.68 -4.58 1.38
C THR A 51 8.48 -4.37 0.10
N TYR A 52 8.74 -5.44 -0.66
CA TYR A 52 9.50 -5.41 -1.91
C TYR A 52 8.91 -6.42 -2.89
N THR A 53 8.52 -5.97 -4.07
CA THR A 53 8.13 -6.86 -5.16
C THR A 53 8.75 -6.31 -6.45
N PRO A 54 9.94 -6.79 -6.86
CA PRO A 54 10.30 -6.72 -8.26
C PRO A 54 9.31 -7.66 -8.96
N VAL A 55 8.53 -7.14 -9.89
CA VAL A 55 7.52 -7.92 -10.62
C VAL A 55 8.22 -9.00 -11.47
N ILE A 56 8.52 -10.14 -10.86
CA ILE A 56 8.78 -11.44 -11.50
C ILE A 56 8.17 -12.50 -10.57
N GLU A 57 6.88 -12.78 -10.78
CA GLU A 57 6.06 -13.71 -10.00
C GLU A 57 6.38 -15.18 -10.31
N ILE A 58 7.39 -15.79 -9.68
CA ILE A 58 7.64 -17.24 -9.86
C ILE A 58 7.59 -18.06 -8.55
N GLU A 59 7.75 -17.48 -7.36
CA GLU A 59 7.88 -18.31 -6.14
C GLU A 59 6.69 -18.32 -5.19
N THR A 60 5.68 -17.44 -5.33
CA THR A 60 4.59 -17.36 -4.34
C THR A 60 3.28 -16.88 -4.95
N GLY A 61 2.85 -17.54 -6.04
CA GLY A 61 1.55 -17.40 -6.71
C GLY A 61 0.82 -16.12 -6.32
N GLY A 62 1.13 -15.01 -6.99
CA GLY A 62 0.80 -13.68 -6.51
C GLY A 62 -0.68 -13.56 -6.20
N TYR A 63 -0.99 -13.31 -4.93
CA TYR A 63 -2.37 -13.05 -4.54
C TYR A 63 -2.91 -11.86 -5.33
N MET A 64 -3.81 -12.09 -6.27
CA MET A 64 -4.40 -11.08 -7.17
C MET A 64 -5.69 -10.46 -6.64
N GLY A 65 -6.09 -10.79 -5.40
CA GLY A 65 -7.29 -10.21 -4.79
C GLY A 65 -7.07 -8.79 -4.26
N ASP A 66 -8.04 -8.33 -3.47
CA ASP A 66 -7.98 -7.02 -2.82
C ASP A 66 -6.90 -7.01 -1.74
N VAL A 67 -6.03 -6.03 -1.82
CA VAL A 67 -4.97 -5.78 -0.85
C VAL A 67 -5.12 -4.38 -0.27
N THR A 68 -4.52 -4.15 0.89
CA THR A 68 -4.54 -2.83 1.53
C THR A 68 -3.16 -2.20 1.44
N LEU A 69 -3.09 -0.95 1.00
CA LEU A 69 -1.85 -0.18 0.96
C LEU A 69 -1.71 0.57 2.29
N TYR A 70 -0.53 0.52 2.89
CA TYR A 70 -0.18 1.22 4.12
C TYR A 70 1.01 2.13 3.90
N VAL A 71 1.04 3.23 4.63
CA VAL A 71 2.16 4.18 4.70
C VAL A 71 2.51 4.48 6.15
N PRO A 72 3.73 4.94 6.47
CA PRO A 72 4.05 5.41 7.81
C PRO A 72 3.10 6.55 8.20
N GLU A 73 2.63 6.60 9.45
CA GLU A 73 1.68 7.62 9.93
C GLU A 73 2.19 9.05 9.66
N VAL A 74 3.50 9.27 9.81
CA VAL A 74 4.18 10.54 9.53
C VAL A 74 4.07 11.01 8.07
N GLN A 75 3.78 10.10 7.13
CA GLN A 75 3.64 10.38 5.70
C GLN A 75 2.18 10.30 5.21
N HIS A 76 1.22 9.96 6.10
CA HIS A 76 -0.17 9.70 5.74
C HIS A 76 -0.82 10.86 4.95
N GLN A 77 -0.71 12.09 5.46
CA GLN A 77 -1.30 13.26 4.80
C GLN A 77 -0.73 13.51 3.40
N ARG A 78 0.59 13.30 3.23
CA ARG A 78 1.24 13.46 1.92
C ARG A 78 0.80 12.36 0.96
N ALA A 79 0.68 11.12 1.45
CA ALA A 79 0.21 10.00 0.65
C ALA A 79 -1.24 10.23 0.17
N ALA A 80 -2.13 10.65 1.07
CA ALA A 80 -3.52 10.97 0.72
C ALA A 80 -3.59 12.05 -0.36
N ALA A 81 -2.87 13.16 -0.20
CA ALA A 81 -2.86 14.24 -1.19
C ALA A 81 -2.35 13.82 -2.57
N LEU A 82 -1.38 12.88 -2.64
CA LEU A 82 -0.89 12.34 -3.91
C LEU A 82 -1.90 11.43 -4.59
N LEU A 83 -2.65 10.64 -3.81
CA LEU A 83 -3.67 9.72 -4.32
C LEU A 83 -4.94 10.44 -4.75
N GLU A 84 -5.36 11.49 -4.02
CA GLU A 84 -6.50 12.34 -4.40
C GLU A 84 -6.22 13.18 -5.65
N GLY A 85 -4.96 13.55 -5.89
CA GLY A 85 -4.54 14.31 -7.06
C GLY A 85 -4.49 13.51 -8.37
N ASP A 86 -4.60 12.17 -8.30
CA ASP A 86 -4.59 11.25 -9.44
C ASP A 86 -6.01 10.81 -9.87
N ASP A 87 -7.05 11.35 -9.22
CA ASP A 87 -8.47 11.14 -9.54
C ASP A 87 -9.04 12.20 -10.53
N ALA A 88 -8.16 12.92 -11.25
CA ALA A 88 -8.50 14.02 -12.17
C ALA A 88 -8.28 13.71 -13.66
#